data_AF-A0A858QX76-F1
#
_entry.id   AF-A0A858QX76-F1
#
_cell.length_a   1.000
_cell.length_b   1.000
_cell.length_c   1.000
_cell.angle_alpha   90.00
_cell.angle_beta   90.00
_cell.angle_gamma   90.00
#
_symmetry.space_group_name_H-M   'P 1'
#
loop_
_entity.id
_entity.type
_entity.pdbx_description
1 polymer ?
#
loop_
_entity_poly.entity_id
_entity_poly.type
_entity_poly.pdbx_seq_one_letter_code
_entity_poly.pdbx_strand_id
1 'polypeptide(L)' 'MQSFLFSTEDDRGGVILCDIDSLEEVVPYLQARFKGVVRVEQGLKAWTKEGGIADFTPRPISEIDI' A
#
# COMPACT_ATOMS: atom_id res chain seq x y z
N MET A 1 0.40 4.82 -16.20
CA MET A 1 0.43 5.66 -14.98
C MET A 1 -0.67 5.26 -13.99
N GLN A 2 -0.27 4.67 -12.87
CA GLN A 2 -1.10 4.29 -11.73
C GLN A 2 -0.66 5.02 -10.46
N SER A 3 -1.56 5.11 -9.49
CA SER A 3 -1.26 5.59 -8.14
C SER A 3 -1.27 4.45 -7.13
N PHE A 4 -0.25 4.39 -6.28
CA PHE A 4 -0.17 3.45 -5.16
C PHE A 4 0.04 4.20 -3.86
N LEU A 5 -0.74 3.85 -2.84
CA LEU A 5 -0.51 4.31 -1.46
C LEU A 5 0.36 3.27 -0.77
N PHE A 6 1.36 3.67 0.00
CA PHE A 6 2.18 2.74 0.78
C PHE A 6 2.39 3.24 2.20
N SER A 7 2.54 2.30 3.13
CA SER A 7 2.84 2.56 4.53
C SER A 7 4.08 1.77 4.96
N THR A 8 4.87 2.36 5.84
CA THR A 8 6.05 1.76 6.46
C THR A 8 5.81 1.45 7.93
N GLU A 9 6.71 0.66 8.52
CA GLU A 9 6.65 0.21 9.92
C GLU A 9 6.77 1.34 10.95
N ASP A 10 7.26 2.52 10.56
CA ASP A 10 7.41 3.70 11.39
C ASP A 10 6.23 4.69 11.24
N ASP A 11 5.06 4.19 10.83
CA ASP A 11 3.83 4.94 10.54
C ASP A 11 4.01 6.08 9.51
N ARG A 12 5.09 6.01 8.72
CA ARG A 12 5.26 6.87 7.55
C ARG A 12 4.63 6.20 6.33
N GLY A 13 4.50 6.98 5.27
CA GLY A 13 3.91 6.52 4.04
C GLY A 13 3.80 7.64 3.02
N GLY A 14 3.29 7.28 1.85
CA GLY A 14 3.09 8.25 0.78
C GLY A 14 2.32 7.67 -0.39
N VAL A 15 2.04 8.54 -1.36
CA VAL A 15 1.50 8.14 -2.65
C VAL A 15 2.62 8.22 -3.68
N ILE A 16 2.72 7.20 -4.54
CA ILE A 16 3.58 7.23 -5.72
C ILE A 16 2.74 7.17 -6.98
N LEU A 17 3.10 7.99 -7.97
CA LEU A 17 2.60 7.91 -9.34
C LEU A 17 3.70 7.31 -10.20
N CYS A 18 3.42 6.20 -10.88
CA CYS A 18 4.40 5.51 -11.72
C CYS A 18 3.74 4.73 -12.85
N ASP A 19 4.52 4.26 -13.82
CA ASP A 19 4.03 3.44 -14.95
C ASP A 19 4.05 1.94 -14.67
N ILE A 20 4.07 1.55 -13.39
CA ILE A 20 3.89 0.17 -12.97
C ILE A 20 2.38 -0.10 -12.84
N ASP A 21 1.91 -1.21 -13.39
CA ASP A 21 0.47 -1.48 -13.52
C ASP A 21 -0.09 -2.44 -12.46
N SER A 22 0.76 -3.11 -11.67
CA SER A 22 0.35 -4.17 -10.76
C SER A 22 0.97 -4.06 -9.37
N LEU A 23 0.29 -4.65 -8.37
CA LEU A 23 0.80 -4.75 -7.01
C LEU A 23 2.03 -5.67 -6.95
N GLU A 24 2.04 -6.72 -7.75
CA GLU A 24 3.12 -7.70 -7.90
C GLU A 24 4.44 -7.04 -8.30
N GLU A 25 4.39 -6.01 -9.16
CA GLU A 25 5.57 -5.29 -9.64
C GLU A 25 5.93 -4.09 -8.75
N VAL A 26 4.95 -3.36 -8.22
CA VAL A 26 5.23 -2.13 -7.46
C VAL A 26 5.72 -2.43 -6.04
N VAL A 27 5.29 -3.53 -5.43
CA VAL A 27 5.71 -3.93 -4.08
C VAL A 27 7.22 -4.11 -3.98
N PRO A 28 7.88 -4.94 -4.82
CA PRO A 28 9.34 -5.09 -4.76
C PRO A 28 10.07 -3.78 -5.09
N TYR A 29 9.52 -2.96 -6.00
CA TYR A 29 10.06 -1.63 -6.29
C TYR A 29 10.04 -0.73 -5.04
N LEU A 30 8.91 -0.68 -4.32
CA LEU A 30 8.76 0.13 -3.11
C LEU A 30 9.62 -0.40 -1.96
N GLN A 31 9.73 -1.71 -1.78
CA GLN A 31 10.60 -2.31 -0.77
C GLN A 31 12.08 -2.05 -1.01
N ALA A 32 12.51 -1.98 -2.28
CA ALA A 32 13.88 -1.62 -2.63
C ALA A 32 14.18 -0.14 -2.37
N ARG A 33 13.17 0.73 -2.49
CA ARG A 33 13.31 2.19 -2.36
C ARG A 33 13.11 2.71 -0.94
N PHE A 34 12.20 2.11 -0.19
CA PHE A 34 11.80 2.55 1.14
C PHE A 34 11.97 1.41 2.13
N LYS A 35 12.69 1.67 3.22
CA LYS A 35 12.88 0.69 4.29
C LYS A 35 11.56 0.49 5.04
N GLY A 36 11.24 -0.77 5.34
CA GLY A 36 10.15 -1.10 6.24
C GLY A 36 8.76 -0.98 5.63
N VAL A 37 8.59 -1.02 4.30
CA VAL A 37 7.25 -1.06 3.67
C VAL A 37 6.46 -2.28 4.16
N VAL A 38 5.31 -2.03 4.78
CA VAL A 38 4.43 -3.07 5.36
C VAL A 38 3.11 -3.22 4.62
N ARG A 39 2.67 -2.19 3.88
CA ARG A 39 1.41 -2.20 3.15
C ARG A 39 1.52 -1.37 1.87
N VAL A 40 0.92 -1.86 0.79
CA VAL A 40 0.77 -1.13 -0.49
C VAL A 40 -0.65 -1.32 -1.00
N GLU A 41 -1.34 -0.24 -1.37
CA GLU A 41 -2.75 -0.23 -1.75
C GLU A 41 -2.94 0.36 -3.15
N GLN A 42 -3.87 -0.25 -3.90
CA GLN A 42 -4.34 0.21 -5.20
C GLN A 42 -5.85 0.00 -5.29
N GLY A 43 -6.63 1.07 -5.16
CA GLY A 43 -8.09 0.97 -5.14
C GLY A 43 -8.60 0.06 -4.03
N LEU A 44 -9.28 -1.03 -4.39
CA LEU A 44 -9.83 -2.05 -3.48
C LEU A 44 -8.94 -3.28 -3.34
N LYS A 45 -7.65 -3.19 -3.69
CA LYS A 45 -6.67 -4.25 -3.49
C LYS A 45 -5.51 -3.73 -2.65
N ALA A 46 -4.95 -4.61 -1.83
CA ALA A 46 -3.78 -4.29 -1.05
C ALA A 46 -2.84 -5.49 -0.97
N TRP A 47 -1.54 -5.19 -1.00
CA TRP A 47 -0.51 -6.07 -0.52
C TRP A 47 -0.19 -5.73 0.94
N THR A 48 -0.01 -6.76 1.78
CA THR A 48 0.53 -6.62 3.13
C THR A 48 1.69 -7.58 3.36
N LYS A 49 2.62 -7.20 4.24
CA LYS A 49 3.79 -8.03 4.58
C LYS A 49 3.41 -9.42 5.13
N GLU A 50 2.30 -9.52 5.86
CA GLU A 50 1.86 -10.78 6.49
C GLU A 50 0.89 -11.57 5.62
N GLY A 51 0.03 -10.90 4.84
CA GLY A 51 -1.07 -11.51 4.11
C GLY A 51 -0.90 -11.63 2.60
N GLY A 52 0.14 -11.02 2.02
CA GLY A 52 0.29 -10.95 0.56
C GLY A 52 -0.78 -10.05 -0.08
N ILE A 53 -1.10 -10.31 -1.35
CA ILE A 53 -2.09 -9.56 -2.12
C ILE A 53 -3.50 -10.10 -1.84
N ALA A 54 -4.40 -9.22 -1.42
CA ALA A 54 -5.81 -9.53 -1.19
C ALA A 54 -6.71 -8.34 -1.56
N ASP A 55 -8.01 -8.61 -1.71
CA ASP A 55 -9.01 -7.55 -1.78
C ASP A 55 -9.08 -6.85 -0.42
N PHE A 56 -9.08 -5.51 -0.48
CA PHE A 56 -9.18 -4.63 0.66
C PHE A 56 -10.55 -3.97 0.66
N THR A 57 -11.30 -4.20 1.74
CA THR A 57 -12.57 -3.51 1.99
C THR A 57 -12.29 -2.32 2.91
N PRO A 58 -12.32 -1.08 2.41
CA PRO A 58 -12.16 0.10 3.27
C PRO A 58 -13.26 0.11 4.32
N ARG A 59 -12.88 0.21 5.59
CA ARG A 59 -13.83 0.41 6.67
C ARG A 59 -14.19 1.89 6.76
N PRO A 60 -15.47 2.25 6.90
CA PRO A 60 -15.87 3.62 7.19
C PRO A 60 -15.18 4.12 8.46
N ILE A 61 -14.76 5.38 8.46
CA ILE A 61 -14.28 6.06 9.67
C ILE A 61 -15.43 6.13 10.67
N SER A 62 -15.18 5.67 11.90
CA SER A 62 -16.15 5.73 13.00
C SER A 62 -15.79 6.89 13.96
N GLU A 63 -16.73 7.30 14.82
CA GLU A 63 -16.49 8.33 15.86
C GLU A 63 -15.35 7.96 16.84
N ILE A 64 -14.93 6.69 16.88
CA ILE A 64 -13.85 6.20 17.75
C ILE A 64 -12.46 6.47 17.13
N ASP A 65 -12.40 6.70 15.82
CA ASP A 65 -11.16 6.94 15.07
C ASP A 65 -10.78 8.44 14.98
N ILE A 66 -11.60 9.35 15.54
CA ILE A 66 -11.48 10.82 15.49
C ILE A 66 -10.99 11.39 16.82
#